data_AF-A0A834LYB8-F1
#
_entry.id   AF-A0A834LYB8-F1
#
_cell.length_a   1.000
_cell.length_b   1.000
_cell.length_c   1.000
_cell.angle_alpha   90.00
_cell.angle_beta   90.00
_cell.angle_gamma   90.00
#
_symmetry.space_group_name_H-M   'P 1'
#
loop_
_entity.id
_entity.type
_entity.pdbx_description
1 polymer ?
#
loop_
_entity_poly.entity_id
_entity_poly.type
_entity_poly.pdbx_seq_one_letter_code
_entity_poly.pdbx_strand_id
1 'polypeptide(L)' 'NPNLLAVGFYNGHVAVLNISNREINIVAENVPSFEVVWSVVWRQLSDESKGKEQICVSSDDGRVIFYTIENSSDLQVE' A
#
# COMPACT_ATOMS: atom_id res chain seq x y z
N ASN A 1 -10.29 -3.69 0.45
CA ASN A 1 -11.32 -3.23 -0.53
C ASN A 1 -10.91 -3.72 -1.92
N PRO A 2 -11.79 -4.33 -2.76
CA PRO A 2 -11.38 -4.86 -4.08
C PRO A 2 -10.84 -3.80 -5.07
N ASN A 3 -11.09 -2.51 -4.82
CA ASN A 3 -10.72 -1.42 -5.72
C ASN A 3 -9.48 -0.63 -5.24
N LEU A 4 -8.76 -1.12 -4.23
CA LEU A 4 -7.48 -0.53 -3.84
C LEU A 4 -6.34 -1.36 -4.45
N LEU A 5 -5.43 -0.69 -5.14
CA LEU A 5 -4.27 -1.30 -5.77
C LEU A 5 -2.99 -0.77 -5.14
N ALA A 6 -2.23 -1.63 -4.48
CA ALA A 6 -0.92 -1.31 -3.98
C ALA A 6 0.13 -1.58 -5.07
N VAL A 7 1.02 -0.63 -5.30
CA VAL A 7 2.08 -0.70 -6.32
C VAL A 7 3.42 -0.29 -5.73
N GLY A 8 4.48 -0.92 -6.24
CA GLY A 8 5.86 -0.60 -5.90
C GLY A 8 6.63 -0.18 -7.14
N PHE A 9 7.60 0.72 -6.96
CA PHE A 9 8.37 1.31 -8.05
C PHE A 9 9.88 1.04 -7.90
N TYR A 10 10.63 1.28 -8.98
CA TYR A 10 12.09 1.09 -9.03
C TYR A 10 12.88 2.03 -8.12
N ASN A 11 12.27 3.12 -7.63
CA ASN A 11 12.92 4.10 -6.75
C ASN A 11 12.59 3.88 -5.25
N GLY A 12 12.00 2.74 -4.88
CA GLY A 12 11.58 2.48 -3.50
C GLY A 12 10.29 3.16 -3.08
N HIS A 13 9.61 3.82 -4.02
CA HIS A 13 8.27 4.36 -3.78
C HIS A 13 7.25 3.22 -3.76
N VAL A 14 6.32 3.31 -2.84
CA VAL A 14 5.18 2.42 -2.66
C VAL A 14 3.96 3.31 -2.53
N ALA A 15 2.97 3.10 -3.39
CA ALA A 15 1.74 3.87 -3.41
C ALA A 15 0.52 2.95 -3.38
N VAL A 16 -0.56 3.46 -2.82
CA VAL A 16 -1.88 2.84 -2.89
C VAL A 16 -2.75 3.71 -3.76
N LEU A 17 -3.35 3.10 -4.77
CA LEU A 17 -4.20 3.74 -5.76
C LEU A 17 -5.65 3.33 -5.52
N ASN A 18 -6.56 4.29 -5.56
CA ASN A 18 -7.98 4.02 -5.69
C ASN A 18 -8.33 3.90 -7.17
N ILE A 19 -8.74 2.70 -7.59
CA ILE A 19 -9.11 2.37 -8.97
C ILE A 19 -10.63 2.19 -9.15
N SER A 20 -11.42 2.76 -8.24
CA SER A 20 -12.89 2.71 -8.33
C SER A 20 -13.44 3.51 -9.52
N ASN A 21 -12.68 4.50 -9.99
CA ASN A 21 -13.00 5.36 -11.14
C ASN A 21 -11.91 5.28 -12.21
N ARG A 22 -12.18 5.87 -13.38
CA ARG A 22 -11.20 5.95 -14.48
C ARG A 22 -9.99 6.83 -14.12
N GLU A 23 -10.21 7.84 -13.29
CA GLU A 23 -9.15 8.69 -12.76
C GLU A 23 -8.45 7.95 -11.61
N ILE A 24 -7.14 7.80 -11.73
CA ILE A 24 -6.31 7.10 -10.75
C ILE A 24 -5.94 8.09 -9.67
N ASN A 25 -6.47 7.89 -8.47
CA ASN A 25 -6.17 8.73 -7.31
C ASN A 25 -5.18 8.01 -6.39
N ILE A 26 -4.09 8.69 -6.03
CA ILE A 26 -3.14 8.21 -5.02
C ILE A 26 -3.73 8.51 -3.65
N VAL A 27 -4.02 7.47 -2.88
CA VAL A 27 -4.65 7.59 -1.56
C VAL A 27 -3.67 7.43 -0.40
N ALA A 28 -2.53 6.79 -0.63
CA ALA A 28 -1.45 6.70 0.33
C ALA A 28 -0.12 6.49 -0.38
N GLU A 29 0.96 6.98 0.23
CA GLU A 29 2.33 6.78 -0.26
C GLU A 29 3.35 6.75 0.88
N ASN A 30 4.51 6.16 0.62
CA ASN A 30 5.65 6.16 1.54
C ASN A 30 6.66 7.26 1.19
N VAL A 31 7.60 7.49 2.11
CA VAL A 31 8.88 8.13 1.78
C VAL A 31 9.76 7.07 1.09
N PRO A 32 10.24 7.29 -0.15
CA PRO A 32 10.99 6.28 -0.90
C PRO A 32 12.30 5.87 -0.22
N SER A 33 12.62 4.58 -0.27
CA SER A 33 13.87 4.02 0.28
C SER A 33 15.05 4.03 -0.71
N PHE A 34 14.84 4.48 -1.96
CA PHE A 34 15.79 4.42 -3.07
C PHE A 34 16.16 3.01 -3.58
N GLU A 35 15.52 1.96 -3.04
CA GLU A 35 15.74 0.56 -3.44
C GLU A 35 14.54 0.02 -4.24
N VAL A 36 14.78 -0.82 -5.25
CA VAL A 36 13.69 -1.35 -6.11
C VAL A 36 12.70 -2.19 -5.32
N VAL A 37 11.40 -1.95 -5.49
CA VAL A 37 10.34 -2.79 -4.92
C VAL A 37 9.98 -3.91 -5.90
N TRP A 38 10.21 -5.15 -5.48
CA TRP A 38 9.97 -6.33 -6.33
C TRP A 38 8.60 -6.97 -6.16
N SER A 39 8.06 -6.94 -4.95
CA SER A 39 6.76 -7.53 -4.68
C SER A 39 5.98 -6.72 -3.65
N VAL A 40 4.67 -6.73 -3.80
CA VAL A 40 3.70 -6.02 -2.97
C VAL A 40 2.53 -6.96 -2.70
N VAL A 41 2.22 -7.19 -1.43
CA VAL A 41 1.15 -8.11 -1.01
C VAL A 41 0.29 -7.48 0.07
N TRP A 42 -1.03 -7.58 -0.10
CA TRP A 42 -2.00 -7.19 0.92
C TRP A 42 -2.07 -8.24 2.02
N ARG A 43 -2.03 -7.79 3.27
CA ARG A 43 -2.17 -8.62 4.45
C ARG A 43 -3.31 -8.11 5.31
N GLN A 44 -4.24 -9.01 5.62
CA GLN A 44 -5.27 -8.76 6.61
C GLN A 44 -4.71 -9.04 8.01
N LEU A 45 -4.78 -8.08 8.92
CA LEU A 45 -4.48 -8.33 10.33
C LEU A 45 -5.66 -9.06 10.97
N SER A 46 -5.38 -10.18 11.63
CA SER A 46 -6.36 -11.01 12.32
C SER A 46 -6.67 -10.56 13.75
N ASP A 47 -5.90 -9.61 14.28
CA ASP A 47 -5.98 -9.19 15.68
C ASP A 47 -6.74 -7.87 15.83
N GLU A 48 -7.26 -7.61 17.04
CA GLU A 48 -8.27 -6.61 17.44
C GLU A 48 -8.03 -5.13 17.04
N SER A 49 -7.01 -4.83 16.24
CA SER A 49 -6.84 -3.58 15.49
C SER A 49 -7.91 -3.44 14.39
N LYS A 50 -9.13 -3.11 14.82
CA LYS A 50 -10.31 -2.77 14.01
C LYS A 50 -9.95 -2.10 12.67
N GLY A 51 -10.03 -2.84 11.58
CA GLY A 51 -10.14 -2.30 10.22
C GLY A 51 -8.85 -1.77 9.56
N LYS A 52 -7.66 -1.97 10.15
CA LYS A 52 -6.40 -1.56 9.50
C LYS A 52 -5.96 -2.63 8.49
N GLU A 53 -5.82 -2.25 7.22
CA GLU A 53 -5.19 -3.07 6.19
C GLU A 53 -3.67 -2.83 6.20
N GLN A 54 -2.87 -3.88 5.95
CA GLN A 54 -1.43 -3.77 5.83
C GLN A 54 -0.95 -4.19 4.45
N ILE A 55 0.14 -3.57 4.00
CA ILE A 55 0.88 -3.97 2.82
C ILE A 55 2.25 -4.45 3.26
N CYS A 56 2.65 -5.60 2.73
CA CYS A 56 4.00 -6.14 2.84
C CYS A 56 4.73 -5.92 1.52
N VAL A 57 5.95 -5.42 1.57
CA VAL A 57 6.81 -5.26 0.39
C VAL A 57 8.18 -5.90 0.58
N SER A 58 8.71 -6.45 -0.51
CA SER A 58 10.11 -6.91 -0.59
C SER A 58 10.92 -5.99 -1.49
N SER A 59 12.07 -5.54 -0.99
CA SER A 59 12.99 -4.67 -1.72
C SER A 59 14.24 -5.42 -2.21
N ASP A 60 14.97 -4.84 -3.16
CA ASP A 60 16.19 -5.43 -3.76
C ASP A 60 17.32 -5.64 -2.74
N ASP A 61 17.41 -4.77 -1.74
CA ASP A 61 18.36 -4.88 -0.62
C ASP A 61 18.04 -6.02 0.37
N GLY A 62 17.02 -6.83 0.07
CA GLY A 62 16.58 -7.95 0.88
C GLY A 62 15.68 -7.56 2.06
N ARG A 63 15.35 -6.27 2.24
CA ARG A 63 14.44 -5.85 3.32
C ARG A 63 12.99 -6.18 2.99
N VAL A 64 12.28 -6.58 4.04
CA VAL A 64 10.83 -6.71 4.05
C VAL A 64 10.24 -5.64 4.95
N ILE A 65 9.37 -4.79 4.39
CA ILE A 65 8.78 -3.65 5.10
C ILE A 65 7.26 -3.81 5.14
N PHE A 66 6.67 -3.45 6.27
CA PHE A 66 5.22 -3.46 6.46
C PHE A 66 4.70 -2.02 6.58
N TYR A 67 3.77 -1.66 5.70
CA TYR A 67 3.07 -0.37 5.74
C TYR A 67 1.66 -0.58 6.25
N THR A 68 1.30 0.13 7.31
CA THR A 68 -0.07 0.15 7.83
C THR A 68 -0.82 1.28 7.13
N ILE A 69 -1.96 0.97 6.51
CA ILE A 69 -2.84 1.98 5.94
C ILE A 69 -3.76 2.46 7.06
N GLU A 70 -3.62 3.73 7.43
CA GLU A 70 -4.53 4.37 8.37
C GLU A 70 -5.80 4.78 7.62
N ASN A 71 -6.97 4.50 8.21
CA ASN A 71 -8.29 4.88 7.71
C ASN A 71 -8.62 4.44 6.27
N SER A 72 -8.47 3.16 5.94
CA SER A 72 -8.98 2.58 4.68
C SER A 72 -10.48 2.83 4.44
N SER A 73 -11.23 3.10 5.53
CA SER A 73 -12.64 3.48 5.52
C SER A 73 -12.92 4.90 5.00
N ASP A 74 -12.03 5.86 5.24
CA ASP A 74 -12.22 7.27 4.86
C ASP A 74 -11.74 7.56 3.43
N LEU A 75 -10.86 6.69 2.90
CA LEU A 75 -10.45 6.69 1.49
C LEU A 75 -11.57 6.28 0.52
N GLN A 76 -12.79 6.08 1.05
CA GLN A 76 -14.01 5.72 0.32
C GLN A 76 -14.78 6.94 -0.22
N VAL A 77 -14.44 8.16 0.22
CA VAL A 77 -15.22 9.36 -0.09
C VAL A 77 -14.31 10.48 -0.62
N GLU A 78 -14.02 10.44 -1.91
CA GLU A 78 -13.90 11.63 -2.76
C GLU A 78 -14.16 11.26 -4.23
#